data_AF-A0A3B8HIX3-F1
#
_entry.id   AF-A0A3B8HIX3-F1
#
_cell.length_a   1.000
_cell.length_b   1.000
_cell.length_c   1.000
_cell.angle_alpha   90.00
_cell.angle_beta   90.00
_cell.angle_gamma   90.00
#
_symmetry.space_group_name_H-M   'P 1'
#
loop_
_entity.id
_entity.type
_entity.pdbx_description
1 polymer ?
#
loop_
_entity_poly.entity_id
_entity_poly.type
_entity_poly.pdbx_seq_one_letter_code
_entity_poly.pdbx_strand_id
1 'polypeptide(L)'
;RELSDPFLRRCFCHYIPFPSMDEMKTIVGLHYPDFPDPILNASLVTFYRLREQGFEKPPATAELLDWVGAMRTSDTKAPGAGKETRHIGTLLKRSQDLLKFKGVQRSGRL
;
A
#
# COMPACT_ATOMS: atom_id res chain seq x y z
N ARG A 1 12.59 14.18 6.38
CA ARG A 1 13.23 15.02 7.41
C ARG A 1 14.39 14.23 7.94
N GLU A 2 15.61 14.73 7.81
CA GLU A 2 16.78 14.10 8.41
C GLU A 2 16.84 14.44 9.90
N LEU A 3 17.23 13.46 10.71
CA LEU A 3 17.46 13.67 12.15
C LEU A 3 18.80 14.38 12.34
N SER A 4 18.90 15.24 13.35
CA SER A 4 20.13 16.00 13.61
C SER A 4 21.26 15.10 14.13
N ASP A 5 22.51 15.48 13.84
CA ASP A 5 23.70 14.75 14.29
C ASP A 5 23.76 14.52 15.82
N PRO A 6 23.37 15.48 16.69
CA PRO A 6 23.28 15.23 18.14
C PRO A 6 22.27 14.15 18.54
N PHE A 7 21.23 13.92 17.74
CA PHE A 7 20.25 12.85 17.97
C PHE A 7 20.83 11.49 17.58
N LEU A 8 21.44 11.41 16.40
CA LEU A 8 22.02 10.17 15.87
C LEU A 8 23.14 9.61 16.77
N ARG A 9 23.94 10.47 17.41
CA ARG A 9 24.99 10.03 18.35
C ARG A 9 24.49 9.45 19.67
N ARG A 10 23.19 9.56 19.97
CA ARG A 10 22.56 9.03 21.19
C ARG A 10 21.55 7.93 20.90
N CYS A 11 21.41 7.51 19.65
CA CYS A 11 20.44 6.51 19.23
C CYS A 11 21.11 5.38 18.44
N PHE A 12 20.70 4.15 18.70
CA PHE A 12 21.02 3.03 17.84
C PHE A 12 20.03 3.02 16.67
N CYS A 13 20.54 3.19 15.44
CA CYS A 13 19.71 3.21 14.24
C CYS A 13 19.79 1.84 13.56
N HIS A 14 18.66 1.14 13.46
CA HIS A 14 18.55 -0.08 12.66
C HIS A 14 17.61 0.19 11.49
N TYR A 15 18.14 0.05 10.28
CA TYR A 15 17.34 0.15 9.07
C TYR A 15 16.71 -1.21 8.76
N ILE A 16 15.38 -1.25 8.78
CA ILE A 16 14.62 -2.44 8.39
C ILE A 16 14.22 -2.23 6.93
N PRO A 17 14.71 -3.07 5.99
CA PRO A 17 14.28 -2.99 4.61
C PRO A 17 12.78 -3.25 4.51
N PHE A 18 12.15 -2.66 3.51
CA PHE A 18 10.74 -2.97 3.26
C PHE A 18 10.63 -4.44 2.83
N PRO A 19 9.65 -5.20 3.36
CA PRO A 19 9.54 -6.63 3.08
C PRO A 19 9.40 -6.91 1.59
N SER A 20 10.02 -8.00 1.15
CA SER A 20 9.81 -8.65 -0.13
C SER A 20 8.39 -9.21 -0.25
N MET A 21 8.00 -9.64 -1.46
CA MET A 21 6.67 -10.18 -1.68
C MET A 21 6.39 -11.43 -0.84
N ASP A 22 7.38 -12.31 -0.64
CA ASP A 22 7.21 -13.55 0.13
C ASP A 22 7.19 -13.29 1.65
N GLU A 23 8.00 -12.36 2.14
CA GLU A 23 7.88 -11.87 3.51
C GLU A 23 6.51 -11.22 3.74
N MET A 24 6.01 -10.45 2.77
CA MET A 24 4.71 -9.83 2.86
C MET A 24 3.57 -10.85 2.88
N LYS A 25 3.65 -11.94 2.09
CA LYS A 25 2.69 -13.05 2.20
C LYS A 25 2.66 -13.63 3.60
N THR A 26 3.84 -13.81 4.21
CA THR A 26 3.95 -14.34 5.57
C THR A 26 3.30 -13.38 6.58
N ILE A 27 3.60 -12.08 6.48
CA ILE A 27 2.97 -11.05 7.31
C ILE A 27 1.45 -11.09 7.16
N VAL A 28 0.93 -11.04 5.93
CA VAL A 28 -0.51 -11.05 5.69
C VAL A 28 -1.16 -12.34 6.19
N GLY A 29 -0.53 -13.50 6.01
CA GLY A 29 -1.03 -14.79 6.50
C GLY A 29 -1.15 -14.85 8.03
N LEU A 30 -0.27 -14.18 8.78
CA LEU A 30 -0.40 -14.06 10.24
C LEU A 30 -1.62 -13.24 10.66
N HIS A 31 -2.01 -12.25 9.87
CA HIS A 31 -3.18 -11.40 10.16
C HIS A 31 -4.49 -11.96 9.60
N TYR A 32 -4.42 -12.70 8.48
CA TYR A 32 -5.57 -13.20 7.73
C TYR A 32 -5.33 -14.64 7.25
N PRO A 33 -5.33 -15.63 8.16
CA PRO A 33 -4.93 -17.01 7.84
C PRO A 33 -5.84 -17.70 6.80
N ASP A 34 -7.11 -17.31 6.72
CA ASP A 34 -8.09 -17.90 5.80
C ASP A 34 -8.28 -17.09 4.50
N PHE A 35 -7.38 -16.15 4.19
CA PHE A 35 -7.51 -15.31 3.01
C PHE A 35 -7.06 -16.06 1.74
N PRO A 36 -7.85 -16.09 0.64
CA PRO A 36 -7.51 -16.90 -0.52
C PRO A 36 -6.19 -16.50 -1.19
N ASP A 37 -5.25 -17.44 -1.31
CA ASP A 37 -3.93 -17.24 -1.92
C ASP A 37 -3.96 -16.62 -3.32
N PRO A 38 -4.85 -17.03 -4.26
CA PRO A 38 -4.88 -16.41 -5.59
C PRO A 38 -5.20 -14.92 -5.53
N ILE A 39 -6.09 -14.52 -4.62
CA ILE A 39 -6.50 -13.13 -4.41
C ILE A 39 -5.36 -12.37 -3.73
N LEU A 40 -4.70 -12.98 -2.74
CA LEU A 40 -3.55 -12.39 -2.07
C LEU A 40 -2.42 -12.09 -3.05
N ASN A 41 -2.04 -13.06 -3.88
CA ASN A 41 -0.98 -12.90 -4.87
C ASN A 41 -1.29 -11.74 -5.84
N ALA A 42 -2.51 -11.70 -6.39
CA ALA A 42 -2.93 -10.60 -7.27
C ALA A 42 -2.94 -9.23 -6.55
N SER A 43 -3.30 -9.22 -5.27
CA SER A 43 -3.31 -8.02 -4.43
C SER A 43 -1.89 -7.53 -4.19
N LEU A 44 -0.95 -8.42 -3.86
CA LEU A 44 0.45 -8.08 -3.66
C LEU A 44 1.09 -7.52 -4.93
N VAL A 45 0.86 -8.16 -6.09
CA VAL A 45 1.33 -7.62 -7.38
C VAL A 45 0.83 -6.19 -7.61
N THR A 46 -0.46 -5.95 -7.33
CA THR A 46 -1.04 -4.61 -7.45
C THR A 46 -0.41 -3.62 -6.47
N PHE A 47 -0.22 -4.04 -5.22
CA PHE A 47 0.37 -3.24 -4.15
C PHE A 47 1.80 -2.80 -4.48
N TYR A 48 2.68 -3.73 -4.87
CA TYR A 48 4.06 -3.39 -5.22
C TYR A 48 4.13 -2.50 -6.47
N ARG A 49 3.30 -2.77 -7.48
CA ARG A 49 3.19 -1.89 -8.64
C ARG A 49 2.78 -0.47 -8.25
N LEU A 50 1.86 -0.29 -7.31
CA LEU A 50 1.47 1.03 -6.82
C LEU A 50 2.61 1.73 -6.09
N ARG A 51 3.42 1.02 -5.32
CA ARG A 51 4.59 1.60 -4.65
C ARG A 51 5.63 2.14 -5.63
N GLU A 52 5.73 1.55 -6.81
CA GLU A 52 6.65 1.97 -7.88
C GLU A 52 6.16 3.20 -8.67
N GLN A 53 4.91 3.65 -8.50
CA GLN A 53 4.31 4.74 -9.29
C GLN A 53 4.71 6.16 -8.82
N GLY A 54 5.63 6.31 -7.87
CA GLY A 54 6.13 7.63 -7.46
C GLY A 54 5.09 8.50 -6.74
N PHE A 55 4.19 7.90 -5.98
CA PHE A 55 3.26 8.63 -5.11
C PHE A 55 4.01 9.41 -4.03
N GLU A 56 3.41 10.51 -3.55
CA GLU A 56 4.00 11.31 -2.47
C GLU A 56 4.17 10.46 -1.20
N LYS A 57 3.16 9.65 -0.89
CA LYS A 57 3.24 8.62 0.13
C LYS A 57 2.95 7.25 -0.49
N PRO A 58 3.98 6.43 -0.79
CA PRO A 58 3.74 5.06 -1.23
C PRO A 58 3.02 4.28 -0.12
N PRO A 59 2.10 3.37 -0.47
CA PRO A 59 1.38 2.59 0.53
C PRO A 59 2.37 1.70 1.31
N ALA A 60 2.18 1.59 2.63
CA ALA A 60 3.01 0.78 3.50
C ALA A 60 2.27 -0.48 3.96
N THR A 61 2.92 -1.30 4.79
CA THR A 61 2.39 -2.57 5.29
C THR A 61 1.04 -2.41 5.98
N ALA A 62 0.86 -1.36 6.79
CA ALA A 62 -0.41 -1.10 7.46
C ALA A 62 -1.55 -0.86 6.47
N GLU A 63 -1.33 -0.06 5.43
CA GLU A 63 -2.32 0.18 4.39
C GLU A 63 -2.67 -1.07 3.57
N LEU A 64 -1.70 -1.97 3.35
CA LEU A 64 -1.97 -3.28 2.74
C LEU A 64 -2.87 -4.14 3.64
N LEU A 65 -2.59 -4.21 4.93
CA LEU A 65 -3.39 -4.98 5.88
C LEU A 65 -4.82 -4.44 5.98
N ASP A 66 -4.98 -3.11 6.03
CA ASP A 66 -6.30 -2.46 5.96
C ASP A 66 -7.04 -2.85 4.67
N TRP A 67 -6.32 -2.85 3.54
CA TRP A 67 -6.90 -3.15 2.23
C TRP A 67 -7.36 -4.61 2.10
N VAL A 68 -6.55 -5.56 2.55
CA VAL A 68 -6.90 -6.98 2.61
C VAL A 68 -8.12 -7.20 3.53
N GLY A 69 -8.16 -6.52 4.68
CA GLY A 69 -9.31 -6.54 5.58
C GLY A 69 -10.58 -6.02 4.92
N ALA A 70 -10.50 -4.90 4.20
CA ALA A 70 -11.64 -4.35 3.46
C ALA A 70 -12.14 -5.28 2.35
N MET A 71 -11.21 -5.94 1.63
CA MET A 71 -11.57 -6.95 0.62
C MET A 71 -12.27 -8.16 1.24
N ARG A 72 -11.81 -8.63 2.40
CA ARG A 72 -12.44 -9.72 3.14
C ARG A 72 -13.87 -9.37 3.56
N THR A 73 -14.09 -8.19 4.15
CA THR A 73 -15.42 -7.76 4.63
C THR A 73 -16.42 -7.56 3.50
N SER A 74 -15.94 -7.23 2.29
CA SER A 74 -16.78 -6.97 1.11
C SER A 74 -16.99 -8.18 0.21
N ASP A 75 -16.56 -9.37 0.63
CA ASP A 75 -16.57 -10.61 -0.18
C ASP A 75 -16.00 -10.42 -1.60
N THR A 76 -14.90 -9.69 -1.67
CA THR A 76 -14.28 -9.33 -2.94
C THR A 76 -13.50 -10.51 -3.51
N LYS A 77 -13.90 -10.96 -4.71
CA LYS A 77 -13.24 -12.08 -5.42
C LYS A 77 -11.92 -11.72 -6.12
N ALA A 78 -11.64 -10.43 -6.30
CA ALA A 78 -10.42 -9.94 -6.95
C ALA A 78 -10.12 -8.49 -6.55
N PRO A 79 -8.84 -8.08 -6.43
CA PRO A 79 -8.46 -6.71 -6.07
C PRO A 79 -8.89 -5.64 -7.09
N GLY A 80 -9.29 -6.04 -8.30
CA GLY A 80 -9.48 -5.14 -9.44
C GLY A 80 -8.15 -4.79 -10.10
N ALA A 81 -8.20 -3.92 -11.11
CA ALA A 81 -7.01 -3.47 -11.83
C ALA A 81 -7.18 -2.03 -12.32
N GLY A 82 -6.09 -1.26 -12.33
CA GLY A 82 -6.11 0.12 -12.81
C GLY A 82 -7.11 0.95 -12.00
N LYS A 83 -7.96 1.72 -12.67
CA LYS A 83 -8.92 2.62 -12.00
C LYS A 83 -10.01 1.88 -11.22
N GLU A 84 -10.21 0.60 -11.50
CA GLU A 84 -11.22 -0.26 -10.85
C GLU A 84 -10.63 -1.02 -9.64
N THR A 85 -9.44 -0.66 -9.16
CA THR A 85 -8.89 -1.22 -7.93
C THR A 85 -9.85 -0.93 -6.77
N ARG A 86 -10.40 -1.99 -6.19
CA ARG A 86 -11.39 -1.91 -5.12
C ARG A 86 -10.75 -1.31 -3.88
N HIS A 87 -11.50 -0.54 -3.11
CA HIS A 87 -11.05 0.02 -1.83
C HIS A 87 -9.73 0.81 -1.92
N ILE A 88 -9.37 1.39 -3.07
CA ILE A 88 -8.08 2.10 -3.27
C ILE A 88 -7.78 3.19 -2.23
N GLY A 89 -8.80 3.75 -1.58
CA GLY A 89 -8.65 4.72 -0.49
C GLY A 89 -7.99 4.15 0.78
N THR A 90 -7.97 2.83 0.96
CA THR A 90 -7.21 2.20 2.05
C THR A 90 -5.71 2.19 1.74
N LEU A 91 -5.33 2.05 0.47
CA LEU A 91 -3.93 2.07 0.01
C LEU A 91 -3.39 3.51 -0.08
N LEU A 92 -4.12 4.41 -0.75
CA LEU A 92 -3.66 5.78 -0.99
C LEU A 92 -4.32 6.75 0.00
N LYS A 93 -3.63 7.03 1.11
CA LYS A 93 -4.14 7.92 2.18
C LYS A 93 -4.08 9.41 1.83
N ARG A 94 -3.33 9.81 0.80
CA ARG A 94 -3.24 11.21 0.36
C ARG A 94 -4.26 11.50 -0.73
N SER A 95 -5.05 12.54 -0.56
CA SER A 95 -6.05 12.98 -1.55
C SER A 95 -5.43 13.29 -2.91
N GLN A 96 -4.21 13.85 -2.94
CA GLN A 96 -3.50 14.14 -4.18
C GLN A 96 -3.11 12.86 -4.93
N ASP A 97 -2.67 11.82 -4.22
CA ASP A 97 -2.30 10.52 -4.82
C ASP A 97 -3.54 9.79 -5.35
N LEU A 98 -4.68 9.89 -4.66
CA LEU A 98 -5.97 9.40 -5.16
C LEU A 98 -6.41 10.11 -6.45
N LEU A 99 -6.24 11.43 -6.54
CA LEU A 99 -6.57 12.20 -7.75
C LEU A 99 -5.65 11.82 -8.91
N LYS A 100 -4.34 11.70 -8.66
CA LYS A 100 -3.36 11.20 -9.64
C LYS A 100 -3.74 9.81 -10.14
N PHE A 101 -4.08 8.89 -9.24
CA PHE A 101 -4.46 7.52 -9.59
C PHE A 101 -5.75 7.45 -10.42
N LYS A 102 -6.78 8.24 -10.05
CA LYS A 102 -8.04 8.31 -10.82
C LYS A 102 -7.88 9.02 -12.17
N GLY A 103 -6.77 9.74 -12.39
CA GLY A 103 -6.49 10.52 -13.59
C GLY A 103 -7.36 11.78 -13.68
N VAL A 104 -7.80 12.32 -12.54
CA VAL A 104 -8.50 13.61 -12.50
C VAL A 104 -7.45 14.70 -12.61
N GLN A 105 -7.09 15.07 -13.85
CA GLN A 105 -6.42 16.33 -14.11
C GLN A 105 -7.36 17.44 -13.63
N ARG A 106 -6.88 18.32 -12.74
CA ARG A 106 -7.55 19.61 -12.54
C ARG A 106 -7.53 20.28 -13.92
N SER A 107 -8.68 20.32 -14.59
CA SER A 107 -8.88 21.25 -15.69
C SER A 107 -8.60 22.63 -15.12
N GLY A 108 -7.41 23.15 -15.43
CA GLY A 108 -7.07 24.53 -15.17
C GLY A 108 -8.09 25.37 -15.93
N ARG A 109 -8.99 26.01 -15.19
CA ARG A 109 -9.72 27.15 -15.74
C ARG A 109 -8.85 28.37 -15.52
N LEU A 110 -8.53 28.96 -16.67
CA LEU A 110 -8.08 30.32 -16.95
C LEU A 110 -8.65 31.36 -15.98
#